data_AF-A0AA42BU44-F1
#
_entry.id   AF-A0AA42BU44-F1
#
_cell.length_a   1.000
_cell.length_b   1.000
_cell.length_c   1.000
_cell.angle_alpha   90.00
_cell.angle_beta   90.00
_cell.angle_gamma   90.00
#
_symmetry.space_group_name_H-M   'P 1'
#
loop_
_entity.id
_entity.type
_entity.pdbx_description
1 polymer ?
#
loop_
_entity_poly.entity_id
_entity_poly.type
_entity_poly.pdbx_seq_one_letter_code
_entity_poly.pdbx_strand_id
1 'polypeptide(L)'
;MSNSISFPGDSAPALPSIGLTVPDDWSPLAVAGAVLAAGKKVEQGEFRPNVVVAISRFARGYSLQTAIDAVVGRVESIEGVQELGRDAHEVLGREGFRIEFSYPDPRAGTLMQAVRITVVENGPVADLVQVTATTSGRQATEIWDEIRAIQDSAVTTS
;
A
#
# COMPACT_ATOMS: atom_id res chain seq x y z
N MET A 1 24.37 -12.46 -33.88
CA MET A 1 23.21 -13.19 -33.34
C MET A 1 22.50 -12.27 -32.36
N SER A 2 21.17 -12.19 -32.39
CA SER A 2 20.37 -11.44 -31.42
C SER A 2 19.57 -12.43 -30.57
N ASN A 3 19.43 -12.13 -29.28
CA ASN A 3 18.51 -12.83 -28.39
C ASN A 3 17.37 -11.89 -28.02
N SER A 4 16.16 -12.43 -27.86
CA SER A 4 14.98 -11.69 -27.41
C SER A 4 14.76 -11.93 -25.93
N ILE A 5 14.39 -10.87 -25.21
CA ILE A 5 13.98 -10.92 -23.80
C ILE A 5 12.58 -10.32 -23.70
N SER A 6 11.70 -10.92 -22.88
CA SER A 6 10.30 -10.52 -22.75
C SER A 6 9.92 -10.33 -21.28
N PHE A 7 8.88 -9.52 -21.07
CA PHE A 7 8.20 -9.42 -19.79
C PHE A 7 6.70 -9.72 -20.00
N PRO A 8 6.11 -10.63 -19.22
CA PRO A 8 6.78 -11.52 -18.27
C PRO A 8 7.63 -12.62 -18.96
N GLY A 9 8.59 -13.19 -18.25
CA GLY A 9 9.43 -14.31 -18.70
C GLY A 9 10.30 -14.87 -17.57
N ASP A 10 11.03 -15.96 -17.81
CA ASP A 10 11.77 -16.69 -16.75
C ASP A 10 12.81 -15.81 -16.01
N SER A 11 13.48 -14.91 -16.72
CA SER A 11 14.43 -13.96 -16.14
C SER A 11 13.80 -12.68 -15.61
N ALA A 12 12.51 -12.46 -15.90
CA ALA A 12 11.74 -11.26 -15.55
C ALA A 12 10.27 -11.65 -15.29
N PRO A 13 9.97 -12.31 -14.16
CA PRO A 13 8.64 -12.86 -13.91
C PRO A 13 7.59 -11.76 -13.82
N ALA A 14 6.32 -12.10 -14.07
CA ALA A 14 5.19 -11.18 -13.91
C ALA A 14 5.16 -10.59 -12.49
N LEU A 15 4.60 -9.39 -12.33
CA LEU A 15 4.30 -8.88 -11.00
C LEU A 15 3.22 -9.75 -10.34
N PRO A 16 3.22 -9.86 -8.99
CA PRO A 16 2.14 -10.53 -8.27
C PRO A 16 0.79 -9.96 -8.68
N SER A 17 -0.17 -10.82 -9.00
CA SER A 17 -1.54 -10.39 -9.20
C SER A 17 -2.21 -10.17 -7.84
N ILE A 18 -2.82 -9.00 -7.65
CA ILE A 18 -3.38 -8.57 -6.36
C ILE A 18 -4.87 -8.29 -6.50
N GLY A 19 -5.66 -8.79 -5.53
CA GLY A 19 -7.07 -8.49 -5.36
C GLY A 19 -7.33 -7.67 -4.10
N LEU A 20 -8.39 -6.86 -4.13
CA LEU A 20 -8.89 -6.07 -3.01
C LEU A 20 -10.42 -6.13 -3.01
N THR A 21 -11.03 -6.37 -1.86
CA THR A 21 -12.48 -6.22 -1.69
C THR A 21 -12.77 -4.83 -1.12
N VAL A 22 -13.71 -4.12 -1.76
CA VAL A 22 -14.12 -2.79 -1.34
C VAL A 22 -15.65 -2.71 -1.23
N PRO A 23 -16.20 -1.88 -0.33
CA PRO A 23 -17.63 -1.63 -0.26
C PRO A 23 -18.20 -1.00 -1.55
N ASP A 24 -19.53 -1.07 -1.75
CA ASP A 24 -20.22 -0.59 -2.97
C ASP A 24 -20.10 0.92 -3.21
N ASP A 25 -19.85 1.69 -2.16
CA ASP A 25 -19.62 3.13 -2.25
C ASP A 25 -18.15 3.46 -2.56
N TRP A 26 -17.28 2.48 -2.75
CA TRP A 26 -15.95 2.65 -3.33
C TRP A 26 -15.97 2.38 -4.84
N SER A 27 -15.02 2.98 -5.55
CA SER A 27 -14.83 2.69 -6.97
C SER A 27 -13.36 2.70 -7.36
N PRO A 28 -12.98 2.00 -8.44
CA PRO A 28 -11.62 2.02 -8.96
C PRO A 28 -11.12 3.45 -9.20
N LEU A 29 -9.86 3.68 -8.88
CA LEU A 29 -9.15 4.95 -9.08
C LEU A 29 -7.88 4.70 -9.90
N ALA A 30 -7.59 5.59 -10.84
CA ALA A 30 -6.29 5.60 -11.52
C ALA A 30 -5.34 6.51 -10.75
N VAL A 31 -4.27 5.93 -10.18
CA VAL A 31 -3.22 6.67 -9.45
C VAL A 31 -1.88 6.31 -10.09
N ALA A 32 -1.04 7.31 -10.34
CA ALA A 32 0.29 7.08 -10.89
C ALA A 32 1.11 6.19 -9.95
N GLY A 33 1.74 5.14 -10.49
CA GLY A 33 2.56 4.19 -9.73
C GLY A 33 1.76 3.12 -8.97
N ALA A 34 0.43 3.13 -9.03
CA ALA A 34 -0.40 2.08 -8.47
C ALA A 34 -0.62 0.94 -9.45
N VAL A 35 -0.60 -0.31 -8.96
CA VAL A 35 -1.09 -1.47 -9.72
C VAL A 35 -2.58 -1.69 -9.51
N LEU A 36 -3.11 -1.25 -8.36
CA LEU A 36 -4.52 -1.30 -7.99
C LEU A 36 -4.81 -0.13 -7.05
N ALA A 37 -5.92 0.57 -7.26
CA ALA A 37 -6.38 1.59 -6.32
C ALA A 37 -7.90 1.71 -6.33
N ALA A 38 -8.45 2.06 -5.18
CA ALA A 38 -9.86 2.35 -5.01
C ALA A 38 -10.02 3.61 -4.16
N GLY A 39 -11.09 4.35 -4.39
CA GLY A 39 -11.44 5.51 -3.57
C GLY A 39 -12.93 5.56 -3.26
N LYS A 40 -13.26 5.94 -2.03
CA LYS A 40 -14.64 6.15 -1.57
C LYS A 40 -15.31 7.23 -2.42
N LYS A 41 -16.60 7.11 -2.68
CA LYS A 41 -17.43 8.19 -3.26
C LYS A 41 -17.69 9.22 -2.17
N VAL A 42 -17.41 10.47 -2.47
CA VAL A 42 -17.58 11.61 -1.54
C VAL A 42 -18.21 12.77 -2.27
N GLU A 43 -18.74 13.75 -1.53
CA GLU A 43 -19.26 14.98 -2.12
C GLU A 43 -18.13 15.79 -2.78
N GLN A 44 -18.50 16.62 -3.76
CA GLN A 44 -17.52 17.45 -4.45
C GLN A 44 -16.82 18.40 -3.47
N GLY A 45 -15.49 18.41 -3.50
CA GLY A 45 -14.66 19.26 -2.65
C GLY A 45 -14.24 18.61 -1.32
N GLU A 46 -14.81 17.46 -0.97
CA GLU A 46 -14.29 16.67 0.14
C GLU A 46 -12.99 15.95 -0.23
N PHE A 47 -12.14 15.72 0.78
CA PHE A 47 -11.04 14.78 0.62
C PHE A 47 -11.61 13.40 0.26
N ARG A 48 -11.02 12.73 -0.73
CA ARG A 48 -11.46 11.41 -1.16
C ARG A 48 -10.60 10.32 -0.50
N PRO A 49 -11.11 9.59 0.52
CA PRO A 49 -10.43 8.42 1.07
C PRO A 49 -10.06 7.45 -0.04
N ASN A 50 -8.84 6.92 0.04
CA ASN A 50 -8.34 5.99 -0.97
C ASN A 50 -7.47 4.91 -0.35
N VAL A 51 -7.42 3.78 -1.04
CA VAL A 51 -6.49 2.67 -0.80
C VAL A 51 -5.75 2.43 -2.10
N VAL A 52 -4.42 2.46 -2.03
CA VAL A 52 -3.51 2.34 -3.16
C VAL A 52 -2.57 1.17 -2.91
N VAL A 53 -2.46 0.27 -3.88
CA VAL A 53 -1.49 -0.82 -3.90
C VAL A 53 -0.41 -0.48 -4.91
N ALA A 54 0.83 -0.46 -4.47
CA ALA A 54 2.01 -0.31 -5.31
C ALA A 54 2.91 -1.54 -5.17
N ILE A 55 3.63 -1.87 -6.25
CA ILE A 55 4.62 -2.94 -6.27
C ILE A 55 5.96 -2.38 -6.73
N SER A 56 7.00 -2.58 -5.95
CA SER A 56 8.39 -2.23 -6.28
C SER A 56 9.24 -3.48 -6.34
N ARG A 57 10.02 -3.62 -7.41
CA ARG A 57 10.87 -4.80 -7.64
C ARG A 57 12.30 -4.55 -7.18
N PHE A 58 12.84 -5.50 -6.43
CA PHE A 58 14.19 -5.52 -5.88
C PHE A 58 14.94 -6.79 -6.28
N ALA A 59 16.25 -6.77 -6.07
CA ALA A 59 17.08 -7.97 -6.25
C ALA A 59 16.72 -9.05 -5.21
N ARG A 60 16.99 -10.31 -5.56
CA ARG A 60 16.88 -11.43 -4.62
C ARG A 60 17.67 -11.14 -3.33
N GLY A 61 17.05 -11.43 -2.19
CA GLY A 61 17.62 -11.17 -0.86
C GLY A 61 17.20 -9.83 -0.24
N TYR A 62 16.45 -9.00 -0.95
CA TYR A 62 15.73 -7.89 -0.32
C TYR A 62 14.76 -8.45 0.73
N SER A 63 14.89 -7.97 1.97
CA SER A 63 14.19 -8.54 3.13
C SER A 63 13.02 -7.66 3.58
N LEU A 64 12.06 -8.27 4.28
CA LEU A 64 10.98 -7.53 4.94
C LEU A 64 11.53 -6.51 5.93
N GLN A 65 12.55 -6.85 6.74
CA GLN A 65 13.15 -5.91 7.68
C GLN A 65 13.72 -4.67 6.97
N THR A 66 14.40 -4.85 5.83
CA THR A 66 14.89 -3.73 5.03
C THR A 66 13.76 -2.82 4.55
N ALA A 67 12.61 -3.41 4.20
CA ALA A 67 11.42 -2.65 3.81
C ALA A 67 10.79 -1.91 5.01
N ILE A 68 10.74 -2.55 6.19
CA ILE A 68 10.27 -1.94 7.44
C ILE A 68 11.12 -0.72 7.77
N ASP A 69 12.44 -0.87 7.81
CA ASP A 69 13.36 0.22 8.14
C ASP A 69 13.20 1.42 7.19
N ALA A 70 12.99 1.13 5.89
CA ALA A 70 12.77 2.17 4.88
C ALA A 70 11.43 2.90 5.07
N VAL A 71 10.34 2.18 5.33
CA VAL A 71 9.01 2.77 5.58
C VAL A 71 9.02 3.57 6.87
N VAL A 72 9.57 3.01 7.96
CA VAL A 72 9.71 3.68 9.25
C VAL A 72 10.51 4.97 9.12
N GLY A 73 11.71 4.91 8.51
CA GLY A 73 12.53 6.10 8.31
C GLY A 73 11.83 7.15 7.46
N ARG A 74 11.01 6.74 6.48
CA ARG A 74 10.19 7.67 5.70
C ARG A 74 9.11 8.33 6.55
N VAL A 75 8.38 7.57 7.37
CA VAL A 75 7.36 8.11 8.28
C VAL A 75 7.97 9.10 9.26
N GLU A 76 9.10 8.74 9.88
CA GLU A 76 9.81 9.59 10.85
C GLU A 76 10.37 10.87 10.22
N SER A 77 10.60 10.89 8.91
CA SER A 77 11.03 12.09 8.18
C SER A 77 9.92 13.12 7.93
N ILE A 78 8.66 12.77 8.17
CA ILE A 78 7.52 13.65 7.92
C ILE A 78 7.41 14.68 9.05
N GLU A 79 7.45 15.97 8.68
CA GLU A 79 7.29 17.05 9.65
C GLU A 79 5.91 17.00 10.32
N GLY A 80 5.91 17.04 11.66
CA GLY A 80 4.68 17.01 12.45
C GLY A 80 3.97 15.65 12.47
N VAL A 81 4.63 14.57 12.05
CA VAL A 81 4.06 13.23 12.11
C VAL A 81 3.75 12.83 13.54
N GLN A 82 2.61 12.16 13.72
CA GLN A 82 2.22 11.50 14.95
C GLN A 82 1.91 10.05 14.62
N GLU A 83 2.78 9.15 15.09
CA GLU A 83 2.53 7.73 14.98
C GLU A 83 1.42 7.30 15.93
N LEU A 84 0.53 6.45 15.42
CA LEU A 84 -0.60 5.89 16.15
C LEU A 84 -0.32 4.45 16.59
N GLY A 85 0.51 3.73 15.83
CA GLY A 85 1.03 2.43 16.19
C GLY A 85 1.68 1.72 15.01
N ARG A 86 2.54 0.75 15.32
CA ARG A 86 3.18 -0.14 14.37
C ARG A 86 3.33 -1.54 14.97
N ASP A 87 3.19 -2.58 14.14
CA ASP A 87 3.30 -3.97 14.56
C ASP A 87 3.59 -4.91 13.37
N ALA A 88 4.05 -6.11 13.69
CA ALA A 88 4.07 -7.21 12.73
C ALA A 88 2.62 -7.59 12.40
N HIS A 89 2.30 -7.65 11.11
CA HIS A 89 0.93 -7.83 10.63
C HIS A 89 0.93 -8.72 9.40
N GLU A 90 -0.02 -9.64 9.28
CA GLU A 90 -0.13 -10.46 8.06
C GLU A 90 -0.64 -9.62 6.89
N VAL A 91 0.04 -9.67 5.74
CA VAL A 91 -0.32 -8.92 4.54
C VAL A 91 -0.26 -9.86 3.34
N LEU A 92 -1.35 -9.97 2.57
CA LEU A 92 -1.48 -10.94 1.47
C LEU A 92 -1.27 -12.41 1.89
N GLY A 93 -1.62 -12.78 3.12
CA GLY A 93 -1.40 -14.14 3.65
C GLY A 93 0.07 -14.45 3.98
N ARG A 94 0.91 -13.43 4.19
CA ARG A 94 2.35 -13.55 4.43
C ARG A 94 2.78 -12.67 5.59
N GLU A 95 3.95 -12.97 6.14
CA GLU A 95 4.60 -12.08 7.10
C GLU A 95 4.74 -10.68 6.51
N GLY A 96 4.29 -9.69 7.26
CA GLY A 96 4.29 -8.30 6.86
C GLY A 96 4.39 -7.36 8.06
N PHE A 97 4.17 -6.10 7.77
CA PHE A 97 4.26 -5.04 8.77
C PHE A 97 3.20 -3.98 8.51
N ARG A 98 2.68 -3.41 9.60
CA ARG A 98 1.73 -2.29 9.58
C ARG A 98 2.30 -1.11 10.35
N ILE A 99 2.08 0.09 9.82
CA ILE A 99 2.26 1.36 10.54
C ILE A 99 1.11 2.30 10.23
N GLU A 100 0.55 2.93 11.26
CA GLU A 100 -0.49 3.95 11.16
C GLU A 100 0.00 5.25 11.77
N PHE A 101 -0.24 6.36 11.08
CA PHE A 101 0.25 7.67 11.49
C PHE A 101 -0.64 8.79 10.93
N SER A 102 -0.52 9.98 11.52
CA SER A 102 -1.13 11.19 11.01
C SER A 102 -0.08 12.28 10.82
N TYR A 103 -0.35 13.24 9.94
CA TYR A 103 0.55 14.38 9.71
C TYR A 103 -0.24 15.58 9.15
N PRO A 104 0.26 16.82 9.35
CA PRO A 104 -0.34 18.00 8.76
C PRO A 104 -0.07 18.05 7.25
N ASP A 105 -1.11 18.27 6.45
CA ASP A 105 -1.03 18.55 5.02
C ASP A 105 -1.53 19.98 4.75
N PRO A 106 -0.78 20.79 3.98
CA PRO A 106 -1.11 22.20 3.75
C PRO A 106 -2.39 22.41 2.94
N ARG A 107 -2.90 21.38 2.24
CA ARG A 107 -4.10 21.47 1.39
C ARG A 107 -5.31 20.81 2.04
N ALA A 108 -5.10 19.66 2.69
CA ALA A 108 -6.16 18.82 3.22
C ALA A 108 -6.34 18.93 4.75
N GLY A 109 -5.51 19.72 5.44
CA GLY A 109 -5.45 19.71 6.90
C GLY A 109 -4.76 18.45 7.40
N THR A 110 -5.19 17.87 8.52
CA THR A 110 -4.60 16.60 8.99
C THR A 110 -4.97 15.45 8.04
N LEU A 111 -3.97 14.72 7.59
CA LEU A 111 -4.13 13.43 6.93
C LEU A 111 -3.80 12.30 7.90
N MET A 112 -4.47 11.17 7.71
CA MET A 112 -4.19 9.93 8.42
C MET A 112 -3.90 8.84 7.39
N GLN A 113 -2.82 8.10 7.59
CA GLN A 113 -2.37 7.05 6.70
C GLN A 113 -2.16 5.73 7.46
N ALA A 114 -2.56 4.65 6.80
CA ALA A 114 -2.26 3.28 7.21
C ALA A 114 -1.45 2.64 6.10
N VAL A 115 -0.23 2.20 6.41
CA VAL A 115 0.66 1.53 5.47
C VAL A 115 0.82 0.09 5.91
N ARG A 116 0.65 -0.84 4.96
CA ARG A 116 0.93 -2.26 5.12
C ARG A 116 1.88 -2.73 4.05
N ILE A 117 2.90 -3.49 4.45
CA ILE A 117 3.91 -4.00 3.52
C ILE A 117 4.15 -5.49 3.70
N THR A 118 4.48 -6.15 2.59
CA THR A 118 5.04 -7.51 2.56
C THR A 118 6.01 -7.64 1.39
N VAL A 119 6.95 -8.57 1.49
CA VAL A 119 7.83 -8.94 0.38
C VAL A 119 7.37 -10.28 -0.20
N VAL A 120 7.23 -10.33 -1.52
CA VAL A 120 6.90 -11.54 -2.28
C VAL A 120 8.15 -12.00 -3.01
N GLU A 121 8.71 -13.14 -2.63
CA GLU A 121 9.76 -13.78 -3.42
C GLU A 121 9.22 -14.23 -4.77
N ASN A 122 9.88 -13.85 -5.86
CA ASN A 122 9.42 -14.08 -7.22
C ASN A 122 10.60 -14.47 -8.11
N GLY A 123 11.09 -15.71 -7.93
CA GLY A 123 12.22 -16.25 -8.69
C GLY A 123 13.53 -15.47 -8.46
N PRO A 124 14.12 -14.84 -9.49
CA PRO A 124 15.38 -14.10 -9.36
C PRO A 124 15.25 -12.73 -8.70
N VAL A 125 14.03 -12.31 -8.34
CA VAL A 125 13.71 -10.99 -7.78
C VAL A 125 12.83 -11.11 -6.54
N ALA A 126 12.70 -10.01 -5.81
CA ALA A 126 11.74 -9.85 -4.72
C ALA A 126 10.84 -8.65 -5.02
N ASP A 127 9.53 -8.80 -4.85
CA ASP A 127 8.54 -7.75 -5.09
C ASP A 127 8.00 -7.25 -3.74
N LEU A 128 8.30 -5.99 -3.40
CA LEU A 128 7.70 -5.31 -2.25
C LEU A 128 6.30 -4.84 -2.63
N VAL A 129 5.29 -5.36 -1.96
CA VAL A 129 3.91 -4.88 -2.08
C VAL A 129 3.63 -3.93 -0.92
N GLN A 130 3.15 -2.73 -1.24
CA GLN A 130 2.73 -1.73 -0.27
C GLN A 130 1.27 -1.36 -0.50
N VAL A 131 0.44 -1.54 0.52
CA VAL A 131 -0.95 -1.09 0.57
C VAL A 131 -1.03 0.14 1.45
N THR A 132 -1.31 1.30 0.85
CA THR A 132 -1.41 2.58 1.56
C THR A 132 -2.85 3.06 1.52
N ALA A 133 -3.45 3.23 2.68
CA ALA A 133 -4.73 3.91 2.82
C ALA A 133 -4.52 5.33 3.31
N THR A 134 -5.31 6.27 2.81
CA THR A 134 -5.26 7.68 3.22
C THR A 134 -6.67 8.22 3.45
N THR A 135 -6.87 8.94 4.54
CA THR A 135 -8.09 9.69 4.85
C THR A 135 -7.74 11.09 5.37
N SER A 136 -8.70 12.01 5.40
CA SER A 136 -8.58 13.16 6.29
C SER A 136 -8.70 12.73 7.76
N GLY A 137 -8.18 13.53 8.69
CA GLY A 137 -8.29 13.29 10.12
C GLY A 137 -9.74 13.28 10.60
N ARG A 138 -10.61 14.13 10.02
CA ARG A 138 -12.06 14.12 10.32
C ARG A 138 -12.69 12.78 9.91
N GLN A 139 -12.48 12.37 8.66
CA GLN A 139 -13.06 11.12 8.14
C GLN A 139 -12.55 9.90 8.91
N ALA A 140 -11.28 9.90 9.35
CA ALA A 140 -10.71 8.79 10.09
C ALA A 140 -11.53 8.43 11.35
N THR A 141 -12.17 9.41 12.01
CA THR A 141 -12.99 9.13 13.20
C THR A 141 -14.21 8.24 12.91
N GLU A 142 -14.63 8.14 11.64
CA GLU A 142 -15.81 7.39 11.20
C GLU A 142 -15.45 6.14 10.41
N ILE A 143 -14.43 6.19 9.55
CA ILE A 143 -14.16 5.15 8.55
C ILE A 143 -12.89 4.33 8.80
N TRP A 144 -12.18 4.52 9.92
CA TRP A 144 -10.87 3.86 10.10
C TRP A 144 -10.96 2.33 10.12
N ASP A 145 -12.00 1.77 10.71
CA ASP A 145 -12.21 0.32 10.71
C ASP A 145 -12.59 -0.21 9.31
N GLU A 146 -13.32 0.58 8.51
CA GLU A 146 -13.60 0.27 7.10
C GLU A 146 -12.30 0.26 6.28
N ILE A 147 -11.41 1.23 6.52
CA ILE A 147 -10.08 1.29 5.89
C ILE A 147 -9.26 0.05 6.22
N ARG A 148 -9.21 -0.33 7.50
CA ARG A 148 -8.50 -1.55 7.93
C ARG A 148 -9.08 -2.79 7.27
N ALA A 149 -10.41 -2.94 7.26
CA ALA A 149 -11.08 -4.07 6.62
C ALA A 149 -10.78 -4.17 5.12
N ILE A 150 -10.75 -3.04 4.40
CA ILE A 150 -10.33 -3.02 2.99
C ILE A 150 -8.89 -3.51 2.87
N GLN A 151 -7.96 -2.98 3.66
CA GLN A 151 -6.56 -3.42 3.61
C GLN A 151 -6.37 -4.89 4.01
N ASP A 152 -7.17 -5.42 4.94
CA ASP A 152 -7.15 -6.83 5.38
C ASP A 152 -7.68 -7.77 4.30
N SER A 153 -8.52 -7.28 3.39
CA SER A 153 -9.00 -8.05 2.25
C SER A 153 -7.97 -8.25 1.12
N ALA A 154 -6.82 -7.57 1.21
CA ALA A 154 -5.81 -7.65 0.16
C ALA A 154 -5.24 -9.08 0.08
N VAL A 155 -5.25 -9.67 -1.12
CA VAL A 155 -4.79 -11.04 -1.37
C VAL A 155 -4.01 -11.15 -2.67
N THR A 156 -3.08 -12.10 -2.77
CA THR A 156 -2.55 -12.52 -4.06
C THR A 156 -3.58 -13.39 -4.78
N THR A 157 -3.89 -13.07 -6.04
CA THR A 157 -4.78 -13.89 -6.87
C THR A 157 -3.95 -14.83 -7.74
N SER A 158 -4.40 -16.08 -7.88
CA SER A 158 -3.82 -17.09 -8.78
C SER A 158 -4.20 -16.86 -10.24
#